data_AF-A0A0G4G411-F1
#
_entry.id   AF-A0A0G4G411-F1
#
_cell.length_a   1.000
_cell.length_b   1.000
_cell.length_c   1.000
_cell.angle_alpha   90.00
_cell.angle_beta   90.00
_cell.angle_gamma   90.00
#
_symmetry.space_group_name_H-M   'P 1'
#
loop_
_entity.id
_entity.type
_entity.pdbx_description
1 polymer ?
#
loop_
_entity_poly.entity_id
_entity_poly.type
_entity_poly.pdbx_seq_one_letter_code
_entity_poly.pdbx_strand_id
1 'polypeptide(L)'
;MDLEERQEKMKILAQSSTASAALGVAGVVYLAFLRGLSAPPGPALRASESERAVEPSVIPLVSALIPSFFVLAATVALFYVFLFLQSTATFTAHSQARAEARKSDKKAPTLQEVKYTNPKATWCANRTVGNYMEQWPCFVVALLLHALLVDANRAALLGWVWLGARAYYPLAFSLPFPGLLASTVPAYGVVWYLLGTAVYAAVSI
;
A
#
# COMPACT_ATOMS: atom_id res chain seq x y z
N MET A 1 7.00 -37.77 -17.78
CA MET A 1 6.94 -36.65 -16.83
C MET A 1 5.94 -37.03 -15.77
N ASP A 2 6.46 -37.32 -14.59
CA ASP A 2 5.69 -37.83 -13.44
C ASP A 2 4.68 -36.78 -12.95
N LEU A 3 3.61 -37.22 -12.28
CA LEU A 3 2.54 -36.36 -11.78
C LEU A 3 3.09 -35.35 -10.75
N GLU A 4 4.06 -35.76 -9.93
CA GLU A 4 4.75 -34.89 -8.98
C GLU A 4 5.57 -33.81 -9.71
N GLU A 5 6.32 -34.19 -10.74
CA GLU A 5 7.14 -33.27 -11.55
C GLU A 5 6.29 -32.19 -12.24
N ARG A 6 5.06 -32.55 -12.66
CA ARG A 6 4.08 -31.58 -13.19
C ARG A 6 3.53 -30.64 -12.12
N GLN A 7 3.28 -31.14 -10.90
CA GLN A 7 2.78 -30.32 -9.79
C GLN A 7 3.84 -29.35 -9.27
N GLU A 8 5.09 -29.77 -9.21
CA GLU A 8 6.25 -28.94 -8.87
C GLU A 8 6.40 -27.78 -9.87
N LYS A 9 6.41 -28.08 -11.18
CA LYS A 9 6.48 -27.07 -12.24
C LYS A 9 5.32 -26.08 -12.21
N MET A 10 4.09 -26.56 -11.95
CA MET A 10 2.90 -25.69 -11.85
C MET A 10 2.96 -24.76 -10.63
N LYS A 11 3.50 -25.23 -9.49
CA LYS A 11 3.76 -24.38 -8.31
C LYS A 11 4.76 -23.27 -8.63
N ILE A 12 5.86 -23.63 -9.27
CA ILE A 12 6.92 -22.69 -9.67
C ILE A 12 6.38 -21.64 -10.64
N LEU A 13 5.57 -22.04 -11.63
CA LEU A 13 4.94 -21.12 -12.60
C LEU A 13 3.87 -20.20 -11.98
N ALA A 14 3.09 -20.72 -11.02
CA ALA A 14 2.11 -19.91 -10.30
C ALA A 14 2.79 -18.88 -9.38
N GLN A 15 3.89 -19.28 -8.72
CA GLN A 15 4.73 -18.38 -7.93
C GLN A 15 5.48 -17.37 -8.81
N SER A 16 5.94 -17.75 -10.00
CA SER A 16 6.62 -16.83 -10.90
C SER A 16 5.68 -15.80 -11.52
N SER A 17 4.44 -16.19 -11.86
CA SER A 17 3.42 -15.29 -12.41
C SER A 17 2.96 -14.24 -11.38
N THR A 18 2.72 -14.68 -10.13
CA THR A 18 2.38 -13.77 -9.02
C THR A 18 3.56 -12.88 -8.62
N ALA A 19 4.78 -13.40 -8.62
CA ALA A 19 5.99 -12.59 -8.39
C ALA A 19 6.19 -11.55 -9.50
N SER A 20 5.96 -11.90 -10.77
CA SER A 20 6.14 -10.98 -11.90
C SER A 20 5.11 -9.84 -11.90
N ALA A 21 3.85 -10.14 -11.57
CA ALA A 21 2.82 -9.11 -11.38
C ALA A 21 3.12 -8.21 -10.17
N ALA A 22 3.59 -8.78 -9.06
CA ALA A 22 4.00 -8.01 -7.88
C ALA A 22 5.22 -7.14 -8.17
N LEU A 23 6.20 -7.63 -8.93
CA LEU A 23 7.40 -6.88 -9.35
C LEU A 23 7.05 -5.76 -10.34
N GLY A 24 6.11 -5.99 -11.25
CA GLY A 24 5.63 -4.95 -12.19
C GLY A 24 4.99 -3.77 -11.46
N VAL A 25 4.09 -4.05 -10.51
CA VAL A 25 3.46 -3.00 -9.71
C VAL A 25 4.45 -2.35 -8.75
N ALA A 26 5.30 -3.14 -8.07
CA ALA A 26 6.35 -2.61 -7.22
C ALA A 26 7.32 -1.72 -8.00
N GLY A 27 7.63 -2.06 -9.26
CA GLY A 27 8.44 -1.26 -10.16
C GLY A 27 7.79 0.08 -10.51
N VAL A 28 6.48 0.10 -10.80
CA VAL A 28 5.75 1.36 -11.07
C VAL A 28 5.68 2.24 -9.81
N VAL A 29 5.43 1.65 -8.64
CA VAL A 29 5.43 2.38 -7.35
C VAL A 29 6.82 2.89 -7.00
N TYR A 30 7.87 2.09 -7.25
CA TYR A 30 9.26 2.49 -7.02
C TYR A 30 9.71 3.61 -7.97
N LEU A 31 9.31 3.57 -9.25
CA LEU A 31 9.57 4.65 -10.19
C LEU A 31 8.82 5.94 -9.82
N ALA A 32 7.59 5.83 -9.32
CA ALA A 32 6.86 6.98 -8.78
C ALA A 32 7.54 7.56 -7.52
N PHE A 33 8.04 6.69 -6.63
CA PHE A 33 8.85 7.06 -5.47
C PHE A 33 10.14 7.80 -5.87
N LEU A 34 10.90 7.27 -6.84
CA LEU A 34 12.11 7.92 -7.36
C LEU A 34 11.83 9.26 -8.03
N ARG A 35 10.69 9.39 -8.73
CA ARG A 35 10.24 10.69 -9.26
C ARG A 35 9.85 11.67 -8.17
N GLY A 36 9.23 11.20 -7.08
CA GLY A 36 8.91 12.02 -5.91
C GLY A 36 10.16 12.55 -5.20
N LEU A 37 11.21 11.74 -5.08
CA LEU A 37 12.51 12.16 -4.54
C LEU A 37 13.24 13.17 -5.45
N SER A 38 13.03 13.06 -6.75
CA SER A 38 13.63 13.94 -7.76
C SER A 38 12.89 15.27 -7.92
N ALA A 39 11.75 15.47 -7.24
CA ALA A 39 11.07 16.75 -7.25
C ALA A 39 11.97 17.80 -6.59
N PRO A 40 12.34 18.89 -7.29
CA PRO A 40 13.21 19.90 -6.72
C PRO A 40 12.56 20.45 -5.45
N PRO A 41 13.33 20.69 -4.37
CA PRO A 41 12.80 21.33 -3.18
C PRO A 41 12.14 22.64 -3.62
N GLY A 42 10.84 22.77 -3.33
CA GLY A 42 10.12 24.01 -3.58
C GLY A 42 10.90 25.18 -2.97
N PRO A 43 10.86 26.37 -3.59
CA PRO A 43 11.63 27.50 -3.11
C PRO A 43 11.36 27.69 -1.63
N ALA A 44 12.42 27.59 -0.81
CA ALA A 44 12.34 27.87 0.61
C ALA A 44 11.72 29.26 0.76
N LEU A 45 10.54 29.32 1.40
CA LEU A 45 9.86 30.56 1.73
C LEU A 45 10.79 31.36 2.65
N ARG A 46 11.67 32.18 2.03
CA ARG A 46 12.39 33.23 2.72
C ARG A 46 11.34 34.22 3.17
N ALA A 47 11.22 34.38 4.49
CA ALA A 47 10.51 35.49 5.09
C ALA A 47 11.15 36.79 4.58
N SER A 48 10.53 37.41 3.59
CA SER A 48 10.70 38.82 3.31
C SER A 48 9.37 39.49 3.61
N GLU A 49 9.35 40.19 4.73
CA GLU A 49 8.33 41.16 5.10
C GLU A 49 8.06 42.12 3.95
N SER A 50 6.80 42.21 3.54
CA SER A 50 6.22 43.43 2.98
C SER A 50 4.72 43.27 3.10
N GLU A 51 4.13 44.01 4.03
CA GLU A 51 2.69 44.26 4.13
C GLU A 51 2.10 44.54 2.75
N ARG A 52 1.45 43.54 2.17
CA ARG A 52 0.34 43.75 1.26
C ARG A 52 -0.82 42.99 1.86
N ALA A 53 -1.98 43.62 1.92
CA ALA A 53 -3.23 42.94 2.21
C ALA A 53 -3.40 41.81 1.20
N VAL A 54 -3.03 40.60 1.59
CA VAL A 54 -3.21 39.39 0.80
C VAL A 54 -4.67 39.03 0.97
N GLU A 55 -5.49 39.37 -0.02
CA GLU A 55 -6.77 38.72 -0.25
C GLU A 55 -6.57 37.20 -0.06
N PRO A 56 -7.39 36.51 0.75
CA PRO A 56 -7.26 35.07 0.98
C PRO A 56 -7.60 34.34 -0.31
N SER A 57 -6.65 34.28 -1.23
CA SER A 57 -6.78 33.48 -2.43
C SER A 57 -6.84 32.02 -1.96
N VAL A 58 -7.94 31.34 -2.28
CA VAL A 58 -8.13 29.91 -2.00
C VAL A 58 -7.23 29.05 -2.91
N ILE A 59 -6.70 29.65 -3.98
CA ILE A 59 -5.84 29.08 -5.02
C ILE A 59 -4.48 28.57 -4.49
N PRO A 60 -3.74 29.26 -3.59
CA PRO A 60 -2.50 28.76 -3.00
C PRO A 60 -2.67 27.49 -2.15
N LEU A 61 -3.78 27.32 -1.43
CA LEU A 61 -3.96 26.13 -0.59
C LEU A 61 -4.14 24.87 -1.43
N VAL A 62 -5.03 24.90 -2.43
CA VAL A 62 -5.26 23.75 -3.33
C VAL A 62 -3.98 23.37 -4.05
N SER A 63 -3.25 24.37 -4.56
CA SER A 63 -1.98 24.16 -5.27
C SER A 63 -0.91 23.54 -4.37
N ALA A 64 -0.84 23.97 -3.10
CA ALA A 64 0.09 23.39 -2.12
C ALA A 64 -0.23 21.92 -1.79
N LEU A 65 -1.49 21.50 -1.85
CA LEU A 65 -1.91 20.13 -1.54
C LEU A 65 -1.78 19.13 -2.70
N ILE A 66 -1.52 19.61 -3.93
CA ILE A 66 -1.36 18.77 -5.12
C ILE A 66 -0.42 17.57 -4.88
N PRO A 67 0.77 17.72 -4.27
CA PRO A 67 1.66 16.59 -4.00
C PRO A 67 1.02 15.52 -3.11
N SER A 68 0.26 15.92 -2.09
CA SER A 68 -0.45 14.99 -1.19
C SER A 68 -1.61 14.29 -1.90
N PHE A 69 -2.31 14.96 -2.83
CA PHE A 69 -3.34 14.32 -3.63
C PHE A 69 -2.80 13.23 -4.56
N PHE A 70 -1.58 13.36 -5.09
CA PHE A 70 -0.93 12.28 -5.84
C PHE A 70 -0.68 11.04 -4.97
N VAL A 71 -0.25 11.23 -3.72
CA VAL A 71 -0.09 10.14 -2.76
C VAL A 71 -1.43 9.47 -2.45
N LEU A 72 -2.50 10.26 -2.27
CA LEU A 72 -3.84 9.72 -2.02
C LEU A 72 -4.37 8.92 -3.22
N ALA A 73 -4.18 9.43 -4.44
CA ALA A 73 -4.53 8.70 -5.66
C ALA A 73 -3.76 7.38 -5.77
N ALA A 74 -2.45 7.39 -5.48
CA ALA A 74 -1.63 6.18 -5.46
C ALA A 74 -2.04 5.21 -4.34
N THR A 75 -2.48 5.72 -3.19
CA THR A 75 -3.03 4.93 -2.07
C THR A 75 -4.31 4.20 -2.50
N VAL A 76 -5.21 4.87 -3.22
CA VAL A 76 -6.42 4.23 -3.77
C VAL A 76 -6.04 3.20 -4.83
N ALA A 77 -5.13 3.53 -5.74
CA ALA A 77 -4.67 2.61 -6.78
C ALA A 77 -4.06 1.33 -6.19
N LEU A 78 -3.18 1.45 -5.18
CA LEU A 78 -2.58 0.32 -4.50
C LEU A 78 -3.62 -0.55 -3.79
N PHE A 79 -4.66 0.07 -3.21
CA PHE A 79 -5.77 -0.68 -2.62
C PHE A 79 -6.49 -1.55 -3.66
N TYR A 80 -6.79 -1.00 -4.84
CA TYR A 80 -7.38 -1.78 -5.94
C TYR A 80 -6.47 -2.90 -6.43
N VAL A 81 -5.15 -2.70 -6.46
CA VAL A 81 -4.20 -3.79 -6.74
C VAL A 81 -4.33 -4.89 -5.70
N PHE A 82 -4.40 -4.56 -4.41
CA PHE A 82 -4.57 -5.58 -3.36
C PHE A 82 -5.89 -6.33 -3.45
N LEU A 83 -7.00 -5.65 -3.77
CA LEU A 83 -8.29 -6.30 -4.02
C LEU A 83 -8.23 -7.25 -5.23
N PHE A 84 -7.53 -6.86 -6.28
CA PHE A 84 -7.33 -7.71 -7.45
C PHE A 84 -6.51 -8.95 -7.11
N LEU A 85 -5.36 -8.77 -6.44
CA LEU A 85 -4.51 -9.88 -5.99
C LEU A 85 -5.25 -10.83 -5.03
N GLN A 86 -6.07 -10.30 -4.11
CA GLN A 86 -6.91 -11.09 -3.23
C GLN A 86 -7.94 -11.93 -4.00
N SER A 87 -8.55 -11.36 -5.03
CA SER A 87 -9.49 -12.07 -5.91
C SER A 87 -8.78 -13.18 -6.70
N THR A 88 -7.62 -12.88 -7.29
CA THR A 88 -6.80 -13.87 -8.00
C THR A 88 -6.38 -15.01 -7.09
N ALA A 89 -5.90 -14.72 -5.88
CA ALA A 89 -5.52 -15.74 -4.90
C ALA A 89 -6.70 -16.66 -4.55
N THR A 90 -7.91 -16.09 -4.42
CA THR A 90 -9.14 -16.86 -4.18
C THR A 90 -9.49 -17.77 -5.36
N PHE A 91 -9.41 -17.27 -6.59
CA PHE A 91 -9.69 -18.08 -7.78
C PHE A 91 -8.66 -19.20 -7.98
N THR A 92 -7.37 -18.92 -7.75
CA THR A 92 -6.32 -19.92 -7.81
C THR A 92 -6.51 -21.01 -6.76
N ALA A 93 -6.77 -20.62 -5.50
CA ALA A 93 -7.05 -21.56 -4.43
C ALA A 93 -8.30 -22.42 -4.73
N HIS A 94 -9.34 -21.82 -5.29
CA HIS A 94 -10.55 -22.54 -5.69
C HIS A 94 -10.29 -23.53 -6.83
N SER A 95 -9.54 -23.13 -7.85
CA SER A 95 -9.13 -24.02 -8.95
C SER A 95 -8.34 -25.22 -8.43
N GLN A 96 -7.36 -24.99 -7.54
CA GLN A 96 -6.55 -26.04 -6.91
C GLN A 96 -7.42 -27.00 -6.09
N ALA A 97 -8.29 -26.47 -5.22
CA ALA A 97 -9.15 -27.28 -4.39
C ALA A 97 -10.14 -28.13 -5.21
N ARG A 98 -10.65 -27.62 -6.34
CA ARG A 98 -11.47 -28.40 -7.27
C ARG A 98 -10.68 -29.51 -7.96
N ALA A 99 -9.43 -29.26 -8.33
CA ALA A 99 -8.56 -30.27 -8.92
C ALA A 99 -8.26 -31.41 -7.93
N GLU A 100 -8.01 -31.09 -6.66
CA GLU A 100 -7.78 -32.07 -5.59
C GLU A 100 -9.03 -32.89 -5.25
N ALA A 101 -10.20 -32.25 -5.20
CA ALA A 101 -11.48 -32.92 -4.96
C ALA A 101 -11.78 -33.96 -6.05
N ARG A 102 -11.50 -33.63 -7.32
CA ARG A 102 -11.63 -34.57 -8.45
C ARG A 102 -10.70 -35.78 -8.34
N LYS A 103 -9.49 -35.61 -7.79
CA LYS A 103 -8.54 -36.72 -7.58
C LYS A 103 -8.93 -37.64 -6.43
N SER A 104 -9.63 -37.10 -5.43
CA SER A 104 -9.93 -37.80 -4.18
C SER A 104 -11.38 -38.31 -4.10
N ASP A 105 -12.14 -38.22 -5.20
CA ASP A 105 -13.59 -38.48 -5.26
C ASP A 105 -14.41 -37.75 -4.18
N LYS A 106 -13.96 -36.55 -3.80
CA LYS A 106 -14.63 -35.69 -2.81
C LYS A 106 -15.49 -34.65 -3.51
N LYS A 107 -16.52 -34.16 -2.82
CA LYS A 107 -17.33 -33.03 -3.29
C LYS A 107 -16.43 -31.81 -3.52
N ALA A 108 -16.49 -31.24 -4.71
CA ALA A 108 -15.76 -30.02 -5.05
C ALA A 108 -16.28 -28.85 -4.19
N PRO A 109 -15.39 -28.09 -3.52
CA PRO A 109 -15.81 -26.95 -2.72
C PRO A 109 -16.32 -25.83 -3.62
N THR A 110 -17.25 -25.04 -3.11
CA THR A 110 -17.75 -23.81 -3.74
C THR A 110 -16.74 -22.68 -3.57
N LEU A 111 -16.87 -21.62 -4.39
CA LEU A 111 -16.02 -20.43 -4.25
C LEU A 111 -16.22 -19.75 -2.88
N GLN A 112 -17.46 -19.75 -2.38
CA GLN A 112 -17.79 -19.17 -1.08
C GLN A 112 -17.11 -19.94 0.07
N GLU A 113 -17.09 -21.27 0.02
CA GLU A 113 -16.40 -22.10 1.00
C GLU A 113 -14.89 -21.85 1.01
N VAL A 114 -14.27 -21.72 -0.17
CA VAL A 114 -12.83 -21.40 -0.28
C VAL A 114 -12.54 -19.99 0.24
N LYS A 115 -13.42 -19.03 -0.03
CA LYS A 115 -13.21 -17.63 0.34
C LYS A 115 -13.41 -17.37 1.84
N TYR A 116 -14.45 -17.96 2.45
CA TYR A 116 -14.88 -17.59 3.79
C TYR A 116 -14.72 -18.69 4.84
N THR A 117 -14.67 -19.96 4.44
CA THR A 117 -14.70 -21.09 5.41
C THR A 117 -13.32 -21.68 5.68
N ASN A 118 -12.40 -21.66 4.71
CA ASN A 118 -11.02 -22.15 4.90
C ASN A 118 -9.98 -21.16 4.36
N PRO A 119 -9.69 -20.07 5.08
CA PRO A 119 -8.90 -18.97 4.56
C PRO A 119 -7.40 -19.28 4.49
N LYS A 120 -6.91 -20.47 4.88
CA LYS A 120 -5.45 -20.73 4.94
C LYS A 120 -4.76 -20.47 3.59
N ALA A 121 -5.38 -20.88 2.48
CA ALA A 121 -4.83 -20.68 1.14
C ALA A 121 -4.88 -19.21 0.67
N THR A 122 -5.79 -18.40 1.23
CA THR A 122 -5.98 -16.98 0.88
C THR A 122 -5.54 -16.04 1.99
N TRP A 123 -4.93 -16.57 3.06
CA TRP A 123 -4.70 -15.86 4.32
C TRP A 123 -3.81 -14.65 4.14
N CYS A 124 -2.69 -14.83 3.43
CA CYS A 124 -1.74 -13.75 3.16
C CYS A 124 -2.41 -12.59 2.41
N ALA A 125 -3.20 -12.89 1.38
CA ALA A 125 -3.91 -11.88 0.60
C ALA A 125 -5.01 -11.17 1.42
N ASN A 126 -5.78 -11.93 2.21
CA ASN A 126 -6.79 -11.37 3.12
C ASN A 126 -6.15 -10.47 4.19
N ARG A 127 -5.00 -10.86 4.75
CA ARG A 127 -4.27 -10.05 5.72
C ARG A 127 -3.60 -8.83 5.12
N THR A 128 -3.15 -8.91 3.87
CA THR A 128 -2.66 -7.74 3.13
C THR A 128 -3.74 -6.68 2.99
N VAL A 129 -4.92 -7.06 2.50
CA VAL A 129 -6.06 -6.15 2.35
C VAL A 129 -6.53 -5.62 3.71
N GLY A 130 -6.74 -6.53 4.68
CA GLY A 130 -7.20 -6.16 6.01
C GLY A 130 -6.25 -5.19 6.71
N ASN A 131 -4.95 -5.49 6.71
CA ASN A 131 -3.96 -4.59 7.32
C ASN A 131 -3.87 -3.24 6.59
N TYR A 132 -4.12 -3.20 5.28
CA TYR A 132 -4.19 -1.94 4.55
C TYR A 132 -5.41 -1.12 4.98
N MET A 133 -6.57 -1.76 5.12
CA MET A 133 -7.80 -1.14 5.60
C MET A 133 -7.71 -0.64 7.05
N GLU A 134 -6.92 -1.31 7.89
CA GLU A 134 -6.65 -0.87 9.27
C GLU A 134 -5.78 0.40 9.30
N GLN A 135 -4.81 0.53 8.39
CA GLN A 135 -3.81 1.62 8.40
C GLN A 135 -4.23 2.86 7.63
N TRP A 136 -4.91 2.69 6.50
CA TRP A 136 -5.15 3.79 5.57
C TRP A 136 -5.95 4.97 6.16
N PRO A 137 -6.96 4.82 7.07
CA PRO A 137 -7.71 5.98 7.54
C PRO A 137 -6.84 6.88 8.41
N CYS A 138 -6.05 6.27 9.32
CA CYS A 138 -5.09 6.99 10.16
C CYS A 138 -4.03 7.69 9.31
N PHE A 139 -3.54 7.02 8.27
CA PHE A 139 -2.57 7.61 7.34
C PHE A 139 -3.15 8.81 6.58
N VAL A 140 -4.34 8.70 5.99
CA VAL A 140 -4.98 9.79 5.23
C VAL A 140 -5.18 11.03 6.11
N VAL A 141 -5.69 10.83 7.33
CA VAL A 141 -5.89 11.93 8.28
C VAL A 141 -4.55 12.57 8.67
N ALA A 142 -3.54 11.76 9.03
CA ALA A 142 -2.23 12.27 9.42
C ALA A 142 -1.53 13.02 8.27
N LEU A 143 -1.61 12.50 7.04
CA LEU A 143 -1.05 13.11 5.84
C LEU A 143 -1.65 14.49 5.59
N LEU A 144 -2.98 14.59 5.59
CA LEU A 144 -3.68 15.83 5.32
C LEU A 144 -3.45 16.87 6.43
N LEU A 145 -3.51 16.46 7.71
CA LEU A 145 -3.23 17.36 8.82
C LEU A 145 -1.80 17.90 8.76
N HIS A 146 -0.80 17.05 8.50
CA HIS A 146 0.58 17.50 8.35
C HIS A 146 0.74 18.43 7.13
N ALA A 147 0.08 18.13 6.02
CA ALA A 147 0.15 18.96 4.82
C ALA A 147 -0.47 20.35 5.04
N LEU A 148 -1.55 20.43 5.82
CA LEU A 148 -2.27 21.68 6.12
C LEU A 148 -1.58 22.52 7.20
N LEU A 149 -1.03 21.88 8.24
CA LEU A 149 -0.55 22.55 9.45
C LEU A 149 0.97 22.69 9.51
N VAL A 150 1.71 21.91 8.73
CA VAL A 150 3.18 21.83 8.82
C VAL A 150 3.84 22.08 7.47
N ASP A 151 3.78 21.11 6.55
CA ASP A 151 4.46 21.17 5.25
C ASP A 151 3.89 20.13 4.26
N ALA A 152 3.29 20.59 3.18
CA ALA A 152 2.66 19.72 2.18
C ALA A 152 3.65 18.90 1.32
N ASN A 153 4.86 19.40 1.08
CA ASN A 153 5.88 18.68 0.32
C ASN A 153 6.47 17.55 1.18
N ARG A 154 6.74 17.83 2.46
CA ARG A 154 7.22 16.83 3.42
C ARG A 154 6.16 15.77 3.69
N ALA A 155 4.88 16.18 3.81
CA ALA A 155 3.76 15.24 3.89
C ALA A 155 3.79 14.27 2.71
N ALA A 156 3.88 14.78 1.48
CA ALA A 156 3.90 13.95 0.29
C ALA A 156 5.11 13.00 0.24
N LEU A 157 6.32 13.48 0.57
CA LEU A 157 7.52 12.65 0.63
C LEU A 157 7.34 11.46 1.60
N LEU A 158 6.89 11.74 2.82
CA LEU A 158 6.63 10.71 3.83
C LEU A 158 5.49 9.80 3.40
N GLY A 159 4.48 10.34 2.72
CA GLY A 159 3.40 9.59 2.12
C GLY A 159 3.87 8.55 1.10
N TRP A 160 4.85 8.89 0.25
CA TRP A 160 5.48 7.93 -0.66
C TRP A 160 6.29 6.86 0.08
N VAL A 161 6.98 7.22 1.18
CA VAL A 161 7.67 6.23 2.04
C VAL A 161 6.67 5.25 2.64
N TRP A 162 5.55 5.74 3.17
CA TRP A 162 4.47 4.89 3.68
C TRP A 162 3.94 3.98 2.58
N LEU A 163 3.64 4.52 1.39
CA LEU A 163 3.13 3.74 0.27
C LEU A 163 4.10 2.63 -0.17
N GLY A 164 5.40 2.93 -0.23
CA GLY A 164 6.44 1.94 -0.52
C GLY A 164 6.46 0.81 0.52
N ALA A 165 6.39 1.17 1.80
CA ALA A 165 6.29 0.18 2.88
C ALA A 165 5.03 -0.68 2.76
N ARG A 166 3.87 -0.09 2.41
CA ARG A 166 2.62 -0.84 2.18
C ARG A 166 2.71 -1.75 0.96
N ALA A 167 3.29 -1.29 -0.14
CA ALA A 167 3.48 -2.08 -1.36
C ALA A 167 4.39 -3.29 -1.11
N TYR A 168 5.37 -3.15 -0.20
CA TYR A 168 6.26 -4.24 0.22
C TYR A 168 5.60 -5.25 1.19
N TYR A 169 4.52 -4.87 1.89
CA TYR A 169 3.86 -5.69 2.91
C TYR A 169 3.52 -7.14 2.48
N PRO A 170 2.95 -7.41 1.27
CA PRO A 170 2.61 -8.77 0.87
C PRO A 170 3.84 -9.68 0.78
N LEU A 171 4.99 -9.11 0.38
CA LEU A 171 6.27 -9.81 0.33
C LEU A 171 6.85 -9.99 1.73
N ALA A 172 6.76 -8.97 2.59
CA ALA A 172 7.20 -9.07 3.97
C ALA A 172 6.40 -10.13 4.77
N PHE A 173 5.12 -10.33 4.43
CA PHE A 173 4.26 -11.33 5.07
C PHE A 173 4.66 -12.77 4.75
N SER A 174 5.38 -13.02 3.64
CA SER A 174 5.90 -14.36 3.32
C SER A 174 7.25 -14.66 3.99
N LEU A 175 7.87 -13.66 4.62
CA LEU A 175 9.12 -13.84 5.36
C LEU A 175 8.85 -14.43 6.76
N PRO A 176 9.77 -15.27 7.30
CA PRO A 176 9.69 -15.69 8.69
C PRO A 176 9.79 -14.49 9.63
N PHE A 177 9.21 -14.60 10.82
CA PHE A 177 9.36 -13.57 11.84
C PHE A 177 10.86 -13.34 12.16
N PRO A 178 11.33 -12.08 12.26
CA PRO A 178 10.58 -10.81 12.30
C PRO A 178 10.43 -10.07 10.95
N GLY A 179 10.53 -10.74 9.80
CA GLY A 179 10.52 -10.11 8.47
C GLY A 179 9.32 -9.18 8.18
N LEU A 180 8.14 -9.48 8.74
CA LEU A 180 6.96 -8.63 8.67
C LEU A 180 7.22 -7.20 9.19
N LEU A 181 8.10 -7.05 10.19
CA LEU A 181 8.42 -5.75 10.80
C LEU A 181 9.12 -4.79 9.83
N ALA A 182 9.77 -5.31 8.79
CA ALA A 182 10.45 -4.50 7.77
C ALA A 182 9.47 -3.62 6.96
N SER A 183 8.20 -4.03 6.85
CA SER A 183 7.15 -3.23 6.22
C SER A 183 6.38 -2.42 7.26
N THR A 184 6.01 -3.04 8.38
CA THR A 184 5.08 -2.42 9.32
C THR A 184 5.72 -1.30 10.13
N VAL A 185 6.92 -1.48 10.66
CA VAL A 185 7.57 -0.47 11.52
C VAL A 185 7.79 0.87 10.79
N PRO A 186 8.32 0.90 9.55
CA PRO A 186 8.44 2.15 8.80
C PRO A 186 7.08 2.81 8.54
N ALA A 187 6.05 2.03 8.18
CA ALA A 187 4.72 2.56 7.92
C ALA A 187 4.12 3.21 9.18
N TYR A 188 4.20 2.54 10.34
CA TYR A 188 3.76 3.11 11.60
C TYR A 188 4.56 4.37 11.95
N GLY A 189 5.88 4.34 11.81
CA GLY A 189 6.74 5.49 12.09
C GLY A 189 6.35 6.73 11.30
N VAL A 190 6.01 6.57 10.02
CA VAL A 190 5.50 7.68 9.19
C VAL A 190 4.21 8.25 9.75
N VAL A 191 3.22 7.41 10.07
CA VAL A 191 1.93 7.88 10.59
C VAL A 191 2.10 8.62 11.92
N TRP A 192 2.89 8.06 12.84
CA TRP A 192 3.19 8.69 14.13
C TRP A 192 3.89 10.03 13.97
N TYR A 193 4.87 10.12 13.07
CA TYR A 193 5.58 11.38 12.80
C TYR A 193 4.65 12.45 12.21
N LEU A 194 3.90 12.10 11.17
CA LEU A 194 2.96 13.02 10.51
C LEU A 194 1.93 13.55 11.50
N LEU A 195 1.31 12.66 12.27
CA LEU A 195 0.28 13.02 13.24
C LEU A 195 0.85 13.80 14.41
N GLY A 196 1.99 13.37 14.98
CA GLY A 196 2.60 13.99 16.14
C GLY A 196 3.03 15.44 15.87
N THR A 197 3.66 15.68 14.72
CA THR A 197 4.05 17.04 14.30
C THR A 197 2.85 17.93 13.98
N ALA A 198 1.79 17.38 13.38
CA ALA A 198 0.56 18.13 13.12
C ALA A 198 -0.16 18.52 14.42
N VAL A 199 -0.24 17.61 15.40
CA VAL A 199 -0.79 17.91 16.74
C VAL A 199 0.05 18.97 17.44
N TYR A 200 1.38 18.85 17.41
CA TYR A 200 2.27 19.84 17.98
C TYR A 200 2.07 21.23 17.37
N ALA A 201 1.96 21.32 16.05
CA ALA A 201 1.67 22.58 15.36
C ALA A 201 0.30 23.15 15.77
N ALA A 202 -0.74 22.32 15.84
CA ALA A 202 -2.09 22.76 16.19
C ALA A 202 -2.20 23.36 17.61
N VAL A 203 -1.41 22.88 18.57
CA VAL A 203 -1.45 23.37 19.97
C VAL A 203 -0.45 24.49 20.27
N SER A 204 0.42 24.81 19.31
CA SER A 204 1.45 25.86 19.46
C SER A 204 1.03 27.19 18.80
N ILE A 205 -0.19 27.26 18.27
CA ILE A 205 -0.84 28.46 17.72
C ILE A 205 -1.66 29.12 18.81
#